data_AF-A0AAD3XYY8-F1
#
_entry.id   AF-A0AAD3XYY8-F1
#
_cell.length_a   1.000
_cell.length_b   1.000
_cell.length_c   1.000
_cell.angle_alpha   90.00
_cell.angle_beta   90.00
_cell.angle_gamma   90.00
#
_symmetry.space_group_name_H-M   'P 1'
#
loop_
_entity.id
_entity.type
_entity.pdbx_description
1 polymer ?
#
loop_
_entity_poly.entity_id
_entity_poly.type
_entity_poly.pdbx_seq_one_letter_code
_entity_poly.pdbx_strand_id
1 'polypeptide(L)'
;MSSRRSRSRQSGGSRITDDQINDLVSKLQQVLPELRNRRSDKVSAARVLQETCNYIRNLHKEADDLSDRLSELLETTDGTSAQAEIIRSLLTQ
;
A
#
# COMPACT_ATOMS: atom_id res chain seq x y z
N MET A 1 51.59 -26.46 -13.37
CA MET A 1 50.12 -26.31 -13.34
C MET A 1 49.77 -25.19 -12.36
N SER A 2 49.55 -23.98 -12.87
CA SER A 2 49.38 -22.78 -12.05
C SER A 2 47.89 -22.55 -11.77
N SER A 3 47.50 -22.80 -10.52
CA SER A 3 46.12 -22.68 -10.04
C SER A 3 45.63 -21.24 -10.16
N ARG A 4 44.84 -20.97 -11.21
CA ARG A 4 44.08 -19.73 -11.36
C ARG A 4 42.88 -19.81 -10.42
N ARG A 5 43.06 -19.38 -9.17
CA ARG A 5 41.92 -19.11 -8.28
C ARG A 5 41.19 -17.87 -8.80
N SER A 6 40.24 -18.11 -9.70
CA SER A 6 39.19 -17.16 -10.05
C SER A 6 38.50 -16.72 -8.76
N ARG A 7 38.81 -15.51 -8.31
CA ARG A 7 38.06 -14.85 -7.25
C ARG A 7 36.66 -14.62 -7.80
N SER A 8 35.74 -15.48 -7.36
CA SER A 8 34.31 -15.32 -7.55
C SER A 8 33.97 -13.87 -7.25
N ARG A 9 33.44 -13.19 -8.28
CA ARG A 9 32.83 -11.88 -8.15
C ARG A 9 31.71 -12.05 -7.13
N GLN A 10 31.98 -11.60 -5.91
CA GLN A 10 30.93 -11.39 -4.93
C GLN A 10 29.97 -10.40 -5.59
N SER A 11 28.88 -10.94 -6.13
CA SER A 11 27.68 -10.21 -6.50
C SER A 11 27.29 -9.44 -5.25
N GLY A 12 27.81 -8.22 -5.13
CA GLY A 12 27.44 -7.31 -4.07
C GLY A 12 25.95 -7.10 -4.22
N GLY A 13 25.17 -7.74 -3.35
CA GLY A 13 23.79 -7.34 -3.15
C GLY A 13 23.82 -5.84 -2.95
N SER A 14 23.13 -5.11 -3.83
CA SER A 14 23.08 -3.65 -3.83
C SER A 14 22.82 -3.21 -2.40
N ARG A 15 23.85 -2.72 -1.70
CA ARG A 15 23.68 -2.25 -0.33
C ARG A 15 22.73 -1.08 -0.40
N ILE A 16 21.59 -1.21 0.27
CA ILE A 16 20.62 -0.13 0.40
C ILE A 16 21.37 1.03 1.04
N THR A 17 21.34 2.19 0.38
CA THR A 17 21.99 3.41 0.85
C THR A 17 21.04 4.23 1.72
N ASP A 18 21.59 5.03 2.64
CA ASP A 18 20.78 5.91 3.49
C ASP A 18 19.95 6.91 2.67
N ASP A 19 20.48 7.36 1.52
CA ASP A 19 19.74 8.23 0.59
C ASP A 19 18.50 7.53 0.01
N GLN A 20 18.61 6.25 -0.34
CA GLN A 20 17.47 5.45 -0.80
C GLN A 20 16.42 5.26 0.31
N ILE A 21 16.87 5.10 1.56
CA ILE A 21 15.97 4.99 2.72
C ILE A 21 15.25 6.33 2.93
N ASN A 22 15.97 7.45 2.88
CA ASN A 22 15.40 8.78 3.06
C ASN A 22 14.41 9.16 1.94
N ASP A 23 14.72 8.82 0.68
CA ASP A 23 13.80 9.01 -0.45
C ASP A 23 12.51 8.19 -0.29
N LEU A 24 12.64 6.91 0.11
CA LEU A 24 11.48 6.07 0.38
C LEU A 24 10.61 6.65 1.51
N VAL A 25 11.22 7.04 2.63
CA VAL A 25 10.50 7.65 3.76
C VAL A 25 9.78 8.93 3.33
N SER A 26 10.43 9.77 2.52
CA SER A 26 9.84 11.00 2.00
C SER A 26 8.63 10.72 1.10
N LYS A 27 8.70 9.71 0.24
CA LYS A 27 7.57 9.26 -0.60
C LYS A 27 6.41 8.71 0.24
N LEU A 28 6.72 7.91 1.26
CA LEU A 28 5.71 7.37 2.18
C LEU A 28 4.98 8.49 2.95
N GLN A 29 5.70 9.52 3.40
CA GLN A 29 5.09 10.66 4.07
C GLN A 29 4.07 11.41 3.19
N GLN A 30 4.32 11.51 1.88
CA GLN A 30 3.43 12.22 0.95
C GLN A 30 2.08 11.52 0.76
N VAL A 31 2.07 10.19 0.81
CA VAL A 31 0.86 9.39 0.61
C VAL A 31 0.07 9.17 1.90
N LEU A 32 0.67 9.44 3.08
CA LEU A 32 0.00 9.24 4.36
C LEU A 32 -0.87 10.44 4.76
N PRO A 33 -2.20 10.26 4.89
CA PRO A 33 -3.10 11.35 5.25
C PRO A 33 -2.78 11.96 6.61
N GLU A 34 -2.42 11.14 7.59
CA GLU A 34 -2.08 11.56 8.96
C GLU A 34 -0.79 12.40 9.05
N LEU A 35 0.15 12.15 8.14
CA LEU A 35 1.43 12.86 8.12
C LEU A 35 1.37 14.11 7.25
N ARG A 36 0.47 14.15 6.26
CA ARG A 36 0.27 15.32 5.38
C ARG A 36 -0.22 16.56 6.14
N ASN A 37 -0.99 16.37 7.22
CA ASN A 37 -1.54 17.49 8.00
C ASN A 37 -0.63 17.95 9.16
N ARG A 38 0.29 17.09 9.62
CA ARG A 38 1.31 17.46 10.61
C ARG A 38 2.47 18.15 9.92
N ARG A 39 2.34 19.47 9.74
CA ARG A 39 3.44 20.33 9.27
C ARG A 39 4.64 20.19 10.22
N SER A 40 5.64 19.45 9.77
CA SER A 40 7.05 19.71 10.08
C SER A 40 7.50 19.55 11.54
N ASP A 41 6.96 18.59 12.29
CA ASP A 41 7.73 18.01 13.40
C ASP A 41 8.51 16.81 12.87
N LYS A 42 9.77 16.63 13.30
CA LYS A 42 10.67 15.56 12.83
C LYS A 42 10.07 14.17 13.13
N VAL A 43 9.21 13.67 12.24
CA VAL A 43 8.66 12.31 12.33
C VAL A 43 9.79 11.35 11.99
N SER A 44 10.11 10.45 12.92
CA SER A 44 11.14 9.43 12.70
C SER A 44 10.76 8.48 11.57
N ALA A 45 11.74 7.94 10.85
CA ALA A 45 11.51 6.94 9.80
C ALA A 45 10.70 5.74 10.33
N ALA A 46 10.99 5.29 11.55
CA ALA A 46 10.22 4.23 12.22
C ALA A 46 8.73 4.58 12.37
N ARG A 47 8.42 5.85 12.72
CA ARG A 47 7.04 6.30 12.84
C ARG A 47 6.35 6.38 11.48
N VAL A 48 7.04 6.85 10.43
CA VAL A 48 6.51 6.85 9.05
C VAL A 48 6.17 5.44 8.60
N LEU A 49 7.06 4.48 8.82
CA LEU A 49 6.83 3.08 8.46
C LEU A 49 5.66 2.49 9.25
N GLN A 50 5.56 2.79 10.55
CA GLN A 50 4.44 2.35 11.39
C GLN A 50 3.10 2.87 10.85
N GLU A 51 3.02 4.17 10.57
CA GLU A 51 1.80 4.78 10.00
C GLU A 51 1.50 4.23 8.61
N THR A 52 2.52 3.93 7.80
CA THR A 52 2.36 3.27 6.50
C THR A 52 1.68 1.91 6.65
N CYS A 53 2.20 1.06 7.55
CA CYS A 53 1.63 -0.26 7.80
C CYS A 53 0.20 -0.18 8.36
N ASN A 54 -0.07 0.78 9.23
CA ASN A 54 -1.41 1.01 9.76
C ASN A 54 -2.38 1.46 8.66
N TYR A 55 -1.95 2.38 7.80
CA TYR A 55 -2.76 2.88 6.70
C TYR A 55 -3.11 1.76 5.70
N ILE A 56 -2.13 0.93 5.31
CA ILE A 56 -2.40 -0.25 4.46
C ILE A 56 -3.41 -1.19 5.13
N ARG A 57 -3.26 -1.47 6.43
CA ARG A 57 -4.18 -2.36 7.15
C ARG A 57 -5.60 -1.81 7.16
N ASN A 58 -5.75 -0.51 7.40
CA ASN A 58 -7.05 0.14 7.41
C ASN A 58 -7.67 0.17 6.01
N LEU A 59 -6.88 0.45 4.98
CA LEU A 59 -7.35 0.41 3.59
C LEU A 59 -7.85 -0.98 3.18
N HIS A 60 -7.12 -2.05 3.53
CA HIS A 60 -7.60 -3.41 3.26
C HIS A 60 -8.90 -3.69 3.99
N LYS A 61 -9.00 -3.30 5.27
CA LYS A 61 -10.24 -3.46 6.03
C LYS A 61 -11.40 -2.69 5.40
N GLU A 62 -11.19 -1.44 4.99
CA GLU A 62 -12.23 -0.64 4.33
C GLU A 62 -12.65 -1.26 2.99
N ALA A 63 -11.71 -1.83 2.23
CA ALA A 63 -12.02 -2.54 0.99
C ALA A 63 -12.85 -3.81 1.26
N ASP A 64 -12.49 -4.60 2.28
CA ASP A 64 -13.23 -5.80 2.68
C ASP A 64 -14.64 -5.42 3.18
N ASP A 65 -14.76 -4.46 4.10
CA ASP A 65 -16.04 -3.99 4.65
C ASP A 65 -16.96 -3.43 3.54
N LEU A 66 -16.40 -2.71 2.56
CA LEU A 66 -17.15 -2.22 1.40
C LEU A 66 -17.59 -3.36 0.48
N SER A 67 -16.72 -4.37 0.26
CA SER A 67 -17.04 -5.54 -0.54
C SER A 67 -18.19 -6.35 0.06
N ASP A 68 -18.18 -6.56 1.38
CA ASP A 68 -19.23 -7.27 2.10
C ASP A 68 -20.57 -6.50 2.03
N ARG A 69 -20.52 -5.18 2.28
CA ARG A 69 -21.72 -4.34 2.17
C ARG A 69 -22.30 -4.30 0.76
N LEU A 70 -21.45 -4.29 -0.28
CA LEU A 70 -21.90 -4.37 -1.67
C LEU A 70 -22.55 -5.73 -1.96
N SER A 71 -21.98 -6.82 -1.44
CA SER A 71 -22.53 -8.17 -1.58
C SER A 71 -23.92 -8.27 -0.93
N GLU A 72 -24.07 -7.76 0.30
CA GLU A 72 -25.37 -7.69 0.99
C GLU A 72 -26.40 -6.83 0.23
N LEU A 73 -25.98 -5.67 -0.30
CA LEU A 73 -26.88 -4.82 -1.11
C LEU A 73 -27.33 -5.53 -2.39
N LEU A 74 -26.47 -6.32 -3.02
CA LEU A 74 -26.81 -7.10 -4.20
C LEU A 74 -27.75 -8.27 -3.88
N GLU A 75 -27.65 -8.87 -2.69
CA GLU A 75 -28.53 -9.95 -2.23
C GLU A 75 -29.90 -9.45 -1.77
N THR A 76 -29.95 -8.31 -1.09
CA THR A 76 -31.19 -7.73 -0.53
C THR A 76 -32.02 -6.98 -1.56
N THR A 77 -31.40 -6.50 -2.63
CA THR A 77 -32.14 -5.85 -3.71
C THR A 77 -32.75 -6.92 -4.60
N ASP A 78 -34.07 -7.12 -4.52
CA ASP A 78 -34.82 -7.92 -5.49
C ASP A 78 -34.31 -7.62 -6.89
N GLY A 79 -33.92 -8.64 -7.66
CA GLY A 79 -33.16 -8.51 -8.91
C GLY A 79 -33.81 -7.71 -10.04
N THR A 80 -34.94 -7.05 -9.78
CA THR A 80 -35.72 -6.19 -10.68
C THR A 80 -35.81 -4.72 -10.22
N SER A 81 -35.27 -4.38 -9.04
CA SER A 81 -35.25 -2.99 -8.59
C SER A 81 -34.25 -2.16 -9.42
N ALA A 82 -34.67 -0.97 -9.85
CA ALA A 82 -33.83 -0.03 -10.60
C ALA A 82 -32.52 0.32 -9.86
N GLN A 83 -32.50 0.23 -8.53
CA GLN A 83 -31.28 0.44 -7.73
C GLN A 83 -30.26 -0.70 -7.91
N ALA A 84 -30.72 -1.95 -8.05
CA ALA A 84 -29.84 -3.08 -8.36
C ALA A 84 -29.24 -2.96 -9.76
N GLU A 85 -30.03 -2.53 -10.75
CA GLU A 85 -29.53 -2.31 -12.11
C GLU A 85 -28.45 -1.23 -12.16
N ILE A 86 -28.63 -0.12 -11.42
CA ILE A 86 -27.62 0.94 -11.32
C ILE A 86 -26.33 0.40 -10.69
N ILE A 87 -26.41 -0.30 -9.55
CA ILE A 87 -25.23 -0.87 -8.88
C ILE A 87 -24.50 -1.87 -9.82
N ARG A 88 -25.24 -2.75 -10.50
CA ARG A 88 -24.66 -3.69 -11.48
C ARG A 88 -23.98 -2.97 -12.64
N SER A 89 -24.59 -1.91 -13.19
CA SER A 89 -24.02 -1.14 -14.30
C SER A 89 -22.73 -0.37 -13.96
N LEU A 90 -22.57 0.00 -12.68
CA LEU A 90 -21.36 0.64 -12.17
C LEU A 90 -20.21 -0.36 -11.95
N LEU A 91 -20.54 -1.64 -11.68
CA LEU A 91 -19.56 -2.71 -11.44
C LEU A 91 -19.09 -3.41 -12.72
N THR A 92 -19.87 -3.34 -13.82
CA THR A 92 -19.55 -4.01 -15.10
C THR A 92 -18.92 -3.09 -16.16
N GLN A 93 -18.53 -1.87 -15.78
CA GLN A 93 -17.74 -0.95 -16.63
C GLN A 93 -16.24 -1.24 -16.55
#